data_AF-A0A3S4LTP9-F1
#
_entry.id   AF-A0A3S4LTP9-F1
#
_cell.length_a   1.000
_cell.length_b   1.000
_cell.length_c   1.000
_cell.angle_alpha   90.00
_cell.angle_beta   90.00
_cell.angle_gamma   90.00
#
_symmetry.space_group_name_H-M   'P 1'
#
loop_
_entity.id
_entity.type
_entity.pdbx_description
1 polymer ?
#
loop_
_entity_poly.entity_id
_entity_poly.type
_entity_poly.pdbx_seq_one_letter_code
_entity_poly.pdbx_strand_id
1 'polypeptide(L)' 'MISGILASPGIAFGKALLLKEDEIVIDRKKISADKVDQEVERFSERSCQGICATGSDQDKKLVKRFR' A
#
# COMPACT_ATOMS: atom_id res chain seq x y z
N MET A 1 27.42 -15.15 5.74
CA MET A 1 26.40 -16.21 5.56
C MET A 1 25.07 -15.60 5.94
N ILE A 2 24.08 -15.59 5.04
CA ILE A 2 22.72 -15.15 5.39
C ILE A 2 22.07 -16.34 6.09
N SER A 3 21.76 -16.19 7.38
CA SER A 3 21.10 -17.22 8.19
C SER A 3 19.72 -16.71 8.58
N GLY A 4 18.69 -17.53 8.43
CA GLY A 4 17.30 -17.16 8.69
C GLY A 4 16.43 -18.38 8.98
N ILE A 5 15.16 -18.14 9.28
CA ILE A 5 14.17 -19.20 9.54
C ILE A 5 13.60 -19.69 8.21
N LEU A 6 13.66 -21.00 7.98
CA LEU A 6 13.06 -21.62 6.78
C LEU A 6 11.53 -21.62 6.93
N ALA A 7 10.85 -20.74 6.20
CA ALA A 7 9.39 -20.68 6.18
C ALA A 7 8.76 -21.83 5.37
N SER A 8 9.45 -22.35 4.35
CA SER A 8 9.05 -23.51 3.56
C SER A 8 10.24 -24.22 2.92
N PRO A 9 10.19 -25.55 2.75
CA PRO A 9 11.23 -26.30 2.04
C PRO A 9 11.10 -26.13 0.52
N GLY A 10 12.21 -25.89 -0.18
CA GLY A 10 12.23 -25.81 -1.65
C GLY A 10 13.40 -24.99 -2.19
N ILE A 11 13.62 -25.06 -3.51
CA ILE A 11 14.61 -24.25 -4.25
C ILE A 11 13.86 -23.48 -5.33
N ALA A 12 14.05 -22.16 -5.37
CA ALA A 12 13.46 -21.28 -6.38
C ALA A 12 14.56 -20.44 -7.06
N PHE A 13 14.48 -20.32 -8.39
CA PHE A 13 15.36 -19.47 -9.18
C PHE A 13 14.55 -18.32 -9.77
N GLY A 14 15.00 -17.08 -9.59
CA GLY A 14 14.30 -15.90 -10.09
C GLY A 14 15.01 -14.60 -9.75
N LYS A 15 14.52 -13.50 -10.34
CA LYS A 15 14.97 -12.15 -9.99
C LYS A 15 14.36 -11.77 -8.64
N ALA A 16 15.17 -11.22 -7.75
CA ALA A 16 14.68 -10.66 -6.50
C ALA A 16 14.04 -9.28 -6.78
N LEU A 17 12.80 -9.09 -6.33
CA LEU A 17 12.17 -7.78 -6.29
C LEU A 17 12.38 -7.19 -4.90
N LEU A 18 13.14 -6.11 -4.82
CA LEU A 18 13.34 -5.39 -3.57
C LEU A 18 12.19 -4.40 -3.40
N LEU A 19 11.27 -4.70 -2.49
CA LEU A 19 10.22 -3.77 -2.10
C LEU A 19 10.83 -2.71 -1.18
N LYS A 20 10.78 -1.46 -1.61
CA LYS A 20 11.12 -0.30 -0.80
C LYS A 20 9.86 0.52 -0.64
N GLU A 21 9.49 0.77 0.60
CA GLU A 21 8.41 1.68 0.94
C GLU A 21 9.01 3.06 1.22
N ASP A 22 8.33 4.10 0.78
CA ASP A 22 8.72 5.48 1.09
C ASP A 22 8.34 5.82 2.53
N GLU A 23 9.11 6.70 3.16
CA GLU A 23 8.82 7.17 4.51
C GLU A 23 7.54 8.02 4.53
N ILE A 24 6.61 7.68 5.42
CA ILE A 24 5.37 8.43 5.59
C ILE A 24 5.63 9.62 6.52
N VAL A 25 5.77 10.82 5.93
CA VAL A 25 5.90 12.08 6.67
C VAL A 25 4.53 12.75 6.81
N ILE A 26 4.11 12.98 8.06
CA ILE A 26 2.83 13.66 8.37
C ILE A 26 3.10 15.12 8.72
N ASP A 27 2.59 16.04 7.90
CA ASP A 27 2.65 17.48 8.15
C ASP A 27 1.76 17.88 9.33
N ARG A 28 2.36 18.42 10.40
CA ARG A 28 1.64 18.90 11.61
C ARG A 28 1.37 20.40 11.62
N LYS A 29 1.60 21.08 10.50
CA LYS A 29 1.43 22.54 10.40
C LYS A 29 -0.05 22.87 10.41
N LYS A 30 -0.43 23.93 11.15
CA LYS A 30 -1.82 24.43 11.12
C LYS A 30 -2.13 25.00 9.74
N ILE A 31 -3.27 24.61 9.18
CA ILE A 31 -3.78 25.15 7.93
C ILE A 31 -4.48 26.49 8.16
N SER A 32 -4.47 27.38 7.16
CA SER A 32 -5.27 28.61 7.17
C SER A 32 -6.72 28.31 6.78
N ALA A 33 -7.65 29.19 7.15
CA ALA A 33 -9.08 29.01 6.87
C ALA A 33 -9.37 28.82 5.36
N ASP A 34 -8.63 29.52 4.50
CA ASP A 34 -8.78 29.43 3.04
C ASP A 34 -8.37 28.08 2.43
N LYS A 35 -7.69 27.23 3.21
CA LYS A 35 -7.19 25.91 2.77
C LYS A 35 -8.01 24.74 3.30
N VAL A 36 -9.03 25.02 4.13
CA VAL A 36 -9.87 23.97 4.72
C VAL A 36 -10.64 23.21 3.64
N ASP A 37 -11.32 23.93 2.75
CA ASP A 37 -12.12 23.30 1.69
C ASP A 37 -11.25 22.48 0.74
N GLN A 38 -10.05 22.96 0.43
CA GLN A 38 -9.08 22.24 -0.39
C GLN A 38 -8.63 20.92 0.23
N GLU A 39 -8.39 20.88 1.55
CA GLU A 39 -8.00 19.62 2.21
C GLU A 39 -9.18 18.65 2.38
N VAL A 40 -10.41 19.15 2.51
CA VAL A 40 -11.63 18.31 2.52
C VAL A 40 -11.84 17.61 1.17
N GLU A 41 -11.65 18.34 0.06
CA GLU A 41 -11.74 17.77 -1.29
C GLU A 41 -10.66 16.70 -1.50
N ARG A 42 -9.40 17.00 -1.17
CA ARG A 42 -8.28 16.05 -1.25
C ARG A 42 -8.49 14.80 -0.41
N PHE A 43 -9.08 14.95 0.77
CA PHE A 43 -9.40 13.81 1.63
C PHE A 43 -10.47 12.92 0.99
N SER A 44 -11.49 13.52 0.39
CA SER A 44 -12.58 12.80 -0.28
C SER A 44 -12.08 12.01 -1.50
N GLU A 45 -11.24 12.65 -2.33
CA GLU A 45 -10.60 12.00 -3.47
C GLU A 45 -9.74 10.81 -3.03
N ARG A 46 -8.86 11.01 -2.04
CA ARG A 46 -7.98 9.95 -1.53
C ARG A 46 -8.76 8.81 -0.87
N SER A 47 -9.85 9.13 -0.18
CA SER A 47 -10.72 8.11 0.43
C SER A 47 -11.37 7.23 -0.64
N CYS A 48 -11.86 7.83 -1.73
CA CYS A 48 -12.36 7.08 -2.88
C CYS A 48 -11.28 6.17 -3.47
N GLN A 49 -10.07 6.72 -3.69
CA GLN A 49 -8.94 5.95 -4.23
C GLN A 49 -8.53 4.78 -3.33
N GLY A 50 -8.53 4.98 -2.00
CA GLY A 50 -8.22 3.91 -1.04
C GLY A 50 -9.25 2.77 -1.06
N ILE A 51 -10.54 3.11 -1.18
CA ILE A 51 -11.61 2.11 -1.33
C ILE A 51 -11.42 1.33 -2.64
N CYS A 52 -11.15 2.01 -3.76
CA CYS A 52 -10.90 1.36 -5.05
C CYS A 52 -9.68 0.43 -5.00
N ALA A 53 -8.59 0.86 -4.36
CA ALA A 53 -7.40 0.03 -4.18
C ALA A 53 -7.72 -1.24 -3.37
N THR A 54 -8.49 -1.10 -2.28
CA THR A 54 -8.91 -2.22 -1.43
C THR A 54 -9.84 -3.19 -2.17
N GLY A 55 -10.79 -2.68 -2.95
CA GLY A 55 -11.67 -3.51 -3.78
C GLY A 55 -10.87 -4.33 -4.80
N SER A 56 -9.92 -3.71 -5.49
CA SER A 56 -9.06 -4.43 -6.45
C SER A 56 -8.17 -5.50 -5.82
N ASP A 57 -7.81 -5.38 -4.53
CA ASP A 57 -7.07 -6.41 -3.79
C ASP A 57 -7.94 -7.63 -3.48
N GLN A 58 -9.22 -7.41 -3.12
CA GLN A 58 -10.17 -8.48 -2.86
C GLN A 58 -10.42 -9.34 -4.11
N ASP A 59 -10.60 -8.70 -5.28
CA ASP A 59 -10.77 -9.41 -6.56
C ASP A 59 -9.53 -10.23 -6.94
N LYS A 60 -8.33 -9.68 -6.72
CA LYS A 60 -7.07 -10.42 -6.97
C LYS A 60 -6.87 -11.59 -6.01
N LYS A 61 -7.29 -11.48 -4.74
CA LYS A 61 -7.27 -12.59 -3.77
C LYS A 61 -8.23 -13.71 -4.19
N LEU A 62 -9.41 -13.38 -4.71
CA LEU A 62 -10.40 -14.36 -5.15
C LEU A 62 -9.88 -15.18 -6.35
N VAL A 63 -9.27 -14.54 -7.35
CA VAL A 63 -8.71 -15.22 -8.53
C VAL A 63 -7.52 -16.12 -8.18
N LYS A 64 -6.65 -15.70 -7.24
CA LYS A 64 -5.52 -16.53 -6.79
C LYS A 64 -5.94 -17.73 -5.93
N ARG A 65 -7.15 -17.72 -5.36
CA ARG A 65 -7.68 -18.83 -4.56
C ARG A 65 -8.28 -19.95 -5.40
N PHE A 66 -8.59 -19.67 -6.68
CA PHE A 66 -9.18 -20.62 -7.62
C PHE A 66 -8.19 -21.24 -8.62
N ARG A 67 -6.88 -20.97 -8.49
CA ARG A 67 -5.83 -21.49 -9.38
C ARG A 67 -4.76 -22.25 -8.61
#